data_AF-A0A5C7LLD6-F1
#
_entry.id   AF-A0A5C7LLD6-F1
#
_cell.length_a   1.000
_cell.length_b   1.000
_cell.length_c   1.000
_cell.angle_alpha   90.00
_cell.angle_beta   90.00
_cell.angle_gamma   90.00
#
_symmetry.space_group_name_H-M   'P 1'
#
loop_
_entity.id
_entity.type
_entity.pdbx_description
1 polymer ?
#
loop_
_entity_poly.entity_id
_entity_poly.type
_entity_poly.pdbx_seq_one_letter_code
_entity_poly.pdbx_strand_id
1 'polypeptide(L)'
;MAFLDSSSQNIVVDAVLTDIGRQKLAQGNFNIIKFAAGDDEVDYGMIVRYGRTVGQEKIEKNTPVFEAVTNNKLALVHPLVSLPDPNRYTLPKFALAATQGLAGNVLSLGTGATNKQTVIVQQTLTGGETVPQELVDNQFMVVCDDRFIRIIGSTPVIDRNRMASYILTRDGSTSSQGGATVSIAVNAKAITDAQFLIFGQPNAKTIIRTVLRVTGMSSGASVDFVASITKNA
;
A
#
# COMPACT_ATOMS: atom_id res chain seq x y z
N MET A 1 -4.45 -6.62 18.37
CA MET A 1 -3.93 -6.99 19.70
C MET A 1 -2.60 -6.32 19.84
N ALA A 2 -2.46 -5.52 20.90
CA ALA A 2 -1.18 -4.95 21.30
C ALA A 2 -0.70 -5.64 22.57
N PHE A 3 0.60 -5.57 22.82
CA PHE A 3 1.22 -6.08 24.04
C PHE A 3 2.32 -5.11 24.46
N LEU A 4 2.35 -4.73 25.74
CA LEU A 4 3.45 -4.01 26.35
C LEU A 4 4.26 -5.02 27.17
N ASP A 5 5.50 -5.26 26.75
CA ASP A 5 6.35 -6.22 27.42
C ASP A 5 6.84 -5.70 28.77
N SER A 6 6.56 -6.48 29.80
CA SER A 6 7.10 -6.33 31.17
C SER A 6 7.68 -7.64 31.69
N SER A 7 7.81 -8.64 30.81
CA SER A 7 8.28 -9.97 31.14
C SER A 7 9.81 -10.03 31.15
N SER A 8 10.37 -10.90 31.99
CA SER A 8 11.82 -11.05 32.15
C SER A 8 12.40 -12.26 31.41
N GLN A 9 11.57 -13.11 30.79
CA GLN A 9 12.05 -14.33 30.11
C GLN A 9 11.26 -14.65 28.84
N ASN A 10 9.95 -14.88 28.93
CA ASN A 10 9.14 -15.35 27.79
C ASN A 10 7.90 -14.48 27.59
N ILE A 11 7.63 -14.13 26.33
CA ILE A 11 6.39 -13.50 25.89
C ILE A 11 5.45 -14.61 25.37
N VAL A 12 4.28 -14.75 25.98
CA VAL A 12 3.21 -15.65 25.53
C VAL A 12 2.07 -14.80 24.99
N VAL A 13 1.61 -15.10 23.77
CA VAL A 13 0.62 -14.28 23.04
C VAL A 13 -0.66 -15.09 22.79
N ASP A 14 -1.77 -14.64 23.39
CA ASP A 14 -3.08 -15.29 23.28
C ASP A 14 -3.91 -14.78 22.10
N ALA A 15 -3.68 -15.30 20.89
CA ALA A 15 -4.37 -14.83 19.70
C ALA A 15 -5.81 -15.38 19.55
N VAL A 16 -6.72 -14.53 19.04
CA VAL A 16 -8.09 -14.94 18.67
C VAL A 16 -8.18 -15.15 17.17
N LEU A 17 -8.78 -16.28 16.75
CA LEU A 17 -9.03 -16.57 15.33
C LEU A 17 -10.19 -15.75 14.77
N THR A 18 -9.97 -15.25 13.56
CA THR A 18 -10.99 -14.61 12.72
C THR A 18 -11.93 -15.66 12.15
N ASP A 19 -13.05 -15.24 11.54
CA ASP A 19 -14.09 -16.17 11.06
C ASP A 19 -13.54 -17.23 10.08
N ILE A 20 -12.65 -16.81 9.18
CA ILE A 20 -11.96 -17.72 8.24
C ILE A 20 -11.03 -18.68 8.99
N GLY A 21 -10.33 -18.20 10.02
CA GLY A 21 -9.48 -19.03 10.86
C GLY A 21 -10.29 -20.12 11.58
N ARG A 22 -11.43 -19.75 12.18
CA ARG A 22 -12.34 -20.71 12.84
C ARG A 22 -12.92 -21.72 11.86
N GLN A 23 -13.27 -21.29 10.65
CA GLN A 23 -13.72 -22.18 9.59
C GLN A 23 -12.65 -23.22 9.23
N LYS A 24 -11.39 -22.79 9.03
CA LYS A 24 -10.27 -23.70 8.73
C LYS A 24 -9.96 -24.64 9.89
N LEU A 25 -10.10 -24.17 11.13
CA LEU A 25 -9.94 -25.00 12.33
C LEU A 25 -11.02 -26.07 12.40
N ALA A 26 -12.28 -25.71 12.14
CA ALA A 26 -13.40 -26.66 12.09
C ALA A 26 -13.26 -27.71 10.97
N GLN A 27 -12.58 -27.36 9.87
CA GLN A 27 -12.25 -28.30 8.77
C GLN A 27 -11.08 -29.23 9.10
N GLY A 28 -10.40 -29.07 10.24
CA GLY A 28 -9.27 -29.90 10.66
C GLY A 28 -7.93 -29.60 9.97
N ASN A 29 -7.88 -28.60 9.08
CA ASN A 29 -6.70 -28.26 8.28
C ASN A 29 -6.04 -26.94 8.71
N PHE A 30 -6.15 -26.56 9.98
CA PHE A 30 -5.59 -25.31 10.48
C PHE A 30 -4.15 -25.49 10.94
N ASN A 31 -3.22 -24.82 10.27
CA ASN A 31 -1.82 -24.74 10.68
C ASN A 31 -1.33 -23.29 10.55
N ILE A 32 -0.65 -22.79 11.59
CA ILE A 32 -0.07 -21.45 11.60
C ILE A 32 1.36 -21.56 11.07
N ILE A 33 1.58 -21.14 9.82
CA ILE A 33 2.88 -21.23 9.15
C ILE A 33 3.68 -19.93 9.19
N LYS A 34 3.02 -18.81 9.45
CA LYS A 34 3.60 -17.45 9.45
C LYS A 34 2.79 -16.56 10.38
N PHE A 35 3.46 -15.56 10.94
CA PHE A 35 2.84 -14.44 11.65
C PHE A 35 3.45 -13.14 11.13
N ALA A 36 2.77 -12.03 11.39
CA ALA A 36 3.30 -10.69 11.14
C ALA A 36 2.97 -9.83 12.37
N ALA A 37 3.92 -8.98 12.76
CA ALA A 37 3.72 -7.95 13.78
C ALA A 37 3.53 -6.59 13.09
N GLY A 38 2.97 -5.63 13.80
CA GLY A 38 2.79 -4.24 13.36
C GLY A 38 2.84 -3.31 14.56
N ASP A 39 2.90 -2.02 14.27
CA ASP A 39 3.03 -0.92 15.22
C ASP A 39 1.94 0.14 15.02
N ASP A 40 0.77 -0.27 14.52
CA ASP A 40 -0.36 0.60 14.16
C ASP A 40 -0.84 1.49 15.33
N GLU A 41 -0.61 1.05 16.57
CA GLU A 41 -0.95 1.77 17.80
C GLU A 41 0.07 2.84 18.22
N VAL A 42 1.26 2.85 17.63
CA VAL A 42 2.37 3.71 18.05
C VAL A 42 2.29 5.08 17.38
N ASP A 43 2.07 6.14 18.17
CA ASP A 43 2.13 7.52 17.68
C ASP A 43 3.58 8.07 17.65
N TYR A 44 4.25 7.89 16.51
CA TYR A 44 5.58 8.45 16.26
C TYR A 44 5.62 9.98 16.25
N GLY A 45 4.48 10.68 16.18
CA GLY A 45 4.41 12.14 16.29
C GLY A 45 4.88 12.66 17.66
N MET A 46 4.83 11.82 18.70
CA MET A 46 5.38 12.16 20.03
C MET A 46 6.90 12.34 20.00
N ILE A 47 7.61 11.57 19.18
CA ILE A 47 9.06 11.70 18.99
C ILE A 47 9.40 13.01 18.27
N VAL A 48 8.61 13.38 17.27
CA VAL A 48 8.80 14.64 16.53
C VAL A 48 8.59 15.85 17.43
N ARG A 49 7.63 15.79 18.36
CA ARG A 49 7.27 16.91 19.24
C ARG A 49 8.17 17.06 20.47
N TYR A 50 8.57 15.96 21.09
CA TYR A 50 9.27 15.97 22.39
C TYR A 50 10.72 15.47 22.31
N GLY A 51 11.20 15.14 21.11
CA GLY A 51 12.50 14.51 20.92
C GLY A 51 12.49 13.03 21.29
N ARG A 52 13.59 12.33 20.99
CA ARG A 52 13.69 10.87 21.16
C ARG A 52 13.51 10.42 22.61
N THR A 53 14.22 11.03 23.55
CA THR A 53 14.22 10.59 24.96
C THR A 53 12.83 10.72 25.60
N VAL A 54 12.24 11.92 25.56
CA VAL A 54 10.94 12.17 26.21
C VAL A 54 9.78 11.60 25.37
N GLY A 55 9.91 11.62 24.04
CA GLY A 55 8.91 11.04 23.15
C GLY A 55 8.79 9.53 23.30
N GLN A 56 9.91 8.81 23.46
CA GLN A 56 9.90 7.37 23.68
C GLN A 56 9.20 7.01 24.99
N GLU A 57 9.58 7.68 26.09
CA GLU A 57 8.94 7.46 27.39
C GLU A 57 7.42 7.73 27.35
N LYS A 58 7.01 8.75 26.58
CA LYS A 58 5.59 9.06 26.37
C LYS A 58 4.86 7.99 25.56
N ILE A 59 5.49 7.41 24.54
CA ILE A 59 4.91 6.31 23.77
C ILE A 59 4.71 5.10 24.69
N GLU A 60 5.77 4.66 25.37
CA GLU A 60 5.75 3.48 26.24
C GLU A 60 4.68 3.58 27.35
N LYS A 61 4.45 4.79 27.89
CA LYS A 61 3.49 5.01 28.97
C LYS A 61 2.06 5.27 28.52
N ASN A 62 1.86 5.82 27.31
CA ASN A 62 0.53 6.29 26.88
C ASN A 62 -0.08 5.46 25.75
N THR A 63 0.69 4.59 25.07
CA THR A 63 0.14 3.74 24.02
C THR A 63 -0.88 2.77 24.64
N PRO A 64 -2.16 2.84 24.23
CA PRO A 64 -3.18 1.94 24.76
C PRO A 64 -2.96 0.51 24.28
N VAL A 65 -3.19 -0.46 25.16
CA VAL A 65 -3.13 -1.89 24.82
C VAL A 65 -4.50 -2.34 24.33
N PHE A 66 -4.62 -2.62 23.03
CA PHE A 66 -5.87 -3.13 22.44
C PHE A 66 -5.97 -4.65 22.48
N GLU A 67 -7.20 -5.13 22.65
CA GLU A 67 -7.54 -6.55 22.57
C GLU A 67 -7.46 -7.11 21.14
N ALA A 68 -7.59 -8.42 21.00
CA ALA A 68 -7.68 -9.06 19.69
C ALA A 68 -9.08 -8.85 19.10
N VAL A 69 -9.15 -8.27 17.90
CA VAL A 69 -10.39 -8.17 17.13
C VAL A 69 -10.52 -9.34 16.16
N THR A 70 -11.71 -9.90 16.04
CA THR A 70 -11.98 -11.03 15.12
C THR A 70 -12.33 -10.58 13.70
N ASN A 71 -12.60 -9.28 13.53
CA ASN A 71 -12.93 -8.68 12.26
C ASN A 71 -11.67 -8.49 11.42
N ASN A 72 -11.54 -9.27 10.34
CA ASN A 72 -10.44 -9.18 9.37
C ASN A 72 -10.23 -7.77 8.78
N LYS A 73 -11.27 -6.91 8.76
CA LYS A 73 -11.17 -5.56 8.18
C LYS A 73 -10.51 -4.55 9.12
N LEU A 74 -10.41 -4.87 10.41
CA LEU A 74 -9.71 -4.08 11.43
C LEU A 74 -8.36 -4.74 11.78
N ALA A 75 -7.87 -5.62 10.92
CA ALA A 75 -6.58 -6.28 11.10
C ALA A 75 -5.42 -5.32 10.83
N LEU A 76 -4.20 -5.85 10.98
CA LEU A 76 -2.92 -5.19 10.74
C LEU A 76 -2.90 -4.39 9.42
N VAL A 77 -2.67 -3.08 9.52
CA VAL A 77 -2.61 -2.16 8.38
C VAL A 77 -1.17 -1.97 7.93
N HIS A 78 -0.25 -1.73 8.87
CA HIS A 78 1.18 -1.55 8.60
C HIS A 78 1.99 -2.71 9.20
N PRO A 79 2.21 -3.79 8.44
CA PRO A 79 3.06 -4.88 8.90
C PRO A 79 4.52 -4.43 8.97
N LEU A 80 5.22 -4.85 10.03
CA LEU A 80 6.66 -4.69 10.14
C LEU A 80 7.37 -5.54 9.09
N VAL A 81 8.45 -4.99 8.55
CA VAL A 81 9.34 -5.68 7.61
C VAL A 81 10.61 -6.13 8.32
N SER A 82 11.09 -7.33 8.02
CA SER A 82 12.36 -7.83 8.54
C SER A 82 13.50 -7.34 7.65
N LEU A 83 14.45 -6.62 8.24
CA LEU A 83 15.65 -6.16 7.57
C LEU A 83 16.89 -6.92 8.06
N PRO A 84 17.85 -7.24 7.18
CA PRO A 84 19.09 -7.90 7.58
C PRO A 84 20.05 -6.95 8.33
N ASP A 85 19.97 -5.64 8.08
CA ASP A 85 20.81 -4.64 8.75
C ASP A 85 20.09 -4.04 9.97
N PRO A 86 20.56 -4.32 11.21
CA PRO A 86 19.95 -3.80 12.43
C PRO A 86 20.20 -2.30 12.66
N ASN A 87 21.16 -1.69 11.95
CA ASN A 87 21.50 -0.28 12.12
C ASN A 87 20.76 0.64 11.12
N ARG A 88 19.87 0.08 10.30
CA ARG A 88 19.10 0.84 9.31
C ARG A 88 18.00 1.65 10.00
N TYR A 89 18.08 2.98 9.87
CA TYR A 89 17.09 3.92 10.41
C TYR A 89 16.21 4.57 9.34
N THR A 90 16.39 4.22 8.07
CA THR A 90 15.61 4.75 6.93
C THR A 90 15.05 3.63 6.08
N LEU A 91 13.77 3.74 5.73
CA LEU A 91 13.12 2.89 4.74
C LEU A 91 12.96 3.63 3.41
N PRO A 92 13.00 2.91 2.28
CA PRO A 92 12.65 3.48 0.99
C PRO A 92 11.20 3.94 0.97
N LYS A 93 10.95 5.00 0.21
CA LYS A 93 9.62 5.50 -0.12
C LYS A 93 9.46 5.60 -1.62
N PHE A 94 8.22 5.60 -2.08
CA PHE A 94 7.91 5.79 -3.48
C PHE A 94 7.61 7.25 -3.79
N ALA A 95 8.25 7.75 -4.85
CA ALA A 95 7.96 9.00 -5.49
C ALA A 95 7.17 8.74 -6.79
N LEU A 96 6.17 9.57 -7.04
CA LEU A 96 5.34 9.49 -8.24
C LEU A 96 5.82 10.51 -9.26
N ALA A 97 5.98 10.06 -10.49
CA ALA A 97 6.12 10.88 -11.67
C ALA A 97 5.15 10.37 -12.74
N ALA A 98 4.82 11.18 -13.73
CA ALA A 98 4.08 10.73 -14.90
C ALA A 98 4.55 11.48 -16.14
N THR A 99 4.34 10.89 -17.31
CA THR A 99 4.66 11.55 -18.57
C THR A 99 3.81 12.80 -18.77
N GLN A 100 2.51 12.74 -18.45
CA GLN A 100 1.56 13.88 -18.45
C GLN A 100 0.39 13.62 -17.47
N GLY A 101 -0.37 14.67 -17.15
CA GLY A 101 -1.68 14.56 -16.47
C GLY A 101 -1.64 14.24 -14.97
N LEU A 102 -0.47 14.22 -14.34
CA LEU A 102 -0.33 14.05 -12.89
C LEU A 102 -0.22 15.42 -12.20
N ALA A 103 -1.17 15.72 -11.31
CA ALA A 103 -1.12 16.88 -10.43
C ALA A 103 -1.14 16.39 -8.98
N GLY A 104 0.00 16.50 -8.29
CA GLY A 104 0.18 15.87 -6.97
C GLY A 104 -0.02 14.35 -7.07
N ASN A 105 -0.99 13.82 -6.33
CA ASN A 105 -1.35 12.39 -6.34
C ASN A 105 -2.58 12.08 -7.21
N VAL A 106 -2.97 12.99 -8.12
CA VAL A 106 -4.14 12.81 -8.99
C VAL A 106 -3.71 12.67 -10.45
N LEU A 107 -3.89 11.47 -11.00
CA LEU A 107 -3.72 11.15 -12.42
C LEU A 107 -5.00 11.49 -13.18
N SER A 108 -4.91 12.34 -14.19
CA SER A 108 -6.03 12.73 -15.03
C SER A 108 -6.14 11.82 -16.26
N LEU A 109 -7.30 11.19 -16.43
CA LEU A 109 -7.65 10.33 -17.56
C LEU A 109 -8.94 10.85 -18.22
N GLY A 110 -9.07 10.68 -19.53
CA GLY A 110 -10.31 10.93 -20.26
C GLY A 110 -10.92 9.64 -20.81
N THR A 111 -12.16 9.70 -21.32
CA THR A 111 -12.78 8.57 -22.04
C THR A 111 -12.39 8.49 -23.52
N GLY A 112 -11.79 9.56 -24.08
CA GLY A 112 -11.34 9.64 -25.49
C GLY A 112 -9.81 9.61 -25.65
N ALA A 113 -9.23 10.64 -26.27
CA ALA A 113 -7.80 10.68 -26.64
C ALA A 113 -6.82 10.58 -25.45
N THR A 114 -7.25 10.97 -24.25
CA THR A 114 -6.46 10.95 -23.00
C THR A 114 -6.78 9.74 -22.12
N ASN A 115 -7.30 8.66 -22.70
CA ASN A 115 -7.65 7.44 -21.96
C ASN A 115 -6.46 6.59 -21.51
N LYS A 116 -5.23 6.99 -21.84
CA LYS A 116 -3.99 6.29 -21.49
C LYS A 116 -2.99 7.29 -20.94
N GLN A 117 -2.38 6.95 -19.81
CA GLN A 117 -1.26 7.70 -19.22
C GLN A 117 -0.28 6.73 -18.58
N THR A 118 1.01 7.05 -18.63
CA THR A 118 2.06 6.28 -17.95
C THR A 118 2.47 7.00 -16.68
N VAL A 119 2.34 6.30 -15.55
CA VAL A 119 2.83 6.73 -14.24
C VAL A 119 4.11 5.98 -13.94
N ILE A 120 5.15 6.72 -13.59
CA ILE A 120 6.44 6.19 -13.19
C ILE A 120 6.50 6.24 -11.66
N VAL A 121 6.67 5.09 -11.03
CA VAL A 121 6.92 4.99 -9.59
C VAL A 121 8.41 4.79 -9.39
N GLN A 122 9.04 5.63 -8.57
CA GLN A 122 10.47 5.59 -8.31
C GLN A 122 10.73 5.34 -6.83
N GLN A 123 11.57 4.37 -6.53
CA GLN A 123 12.04 4.12 -5.19
C GLN A 123 13.15 5.10 -4.82
N THR A 124 12.97 5.78 -3.69
CA THR A 124 13.86 6.84 -3.20
C THR A 124 14.06 6.71 -1.69
N LEU A 125 15.13 7.29 -1.15
CA LEU A 125 15.34 7.47 0.29
C LEU A 125 15.33 8.95 0.67
N THR A 126 14.92 9.21 1.91
CA THR A 126 15.09 10.53 2.52
C THR A 126 16.57 10.76 2.84
N GLY A 127 17.06 11.99 2.64
CA GLY A 127 18.42 12.38 3.03
C GLY A 127 19.50 12.22 1.96
N GLY A 128 19.15 11.84 0.72
CA GLY A 128 20.14 11.70 -0.35
C GLY A 128 20.88 10.35 -0.36
N GLU A 129 20.60 9.50 0.62
CA GLU A 129 21.18 8.15 0.74
C GLU A 129 20.83 7.25 -0.46
N THR A 130 21.72 6.30 -0.75
CA THR A 130 21.50 5.30 -1.80
C THR A 130 20.58 4.19 -1.28
N VAL A 131 19.63 3.74 -2.12
CA VAL A 131 18.77 2.60 -1.83
C VAL A 131 19.63 1.35 -1.74
N PRO A 132 19.64 0.64 -0.61
CA PRO A 132 20.51 -0.50 -0.45
C PRO A 132 19.93 -1.70 -1.20
N GLN A 133 20.80 -2.54 -1.76
CA GLN A 133 20.44 -3.55 -2.75
C GLN A 133 19.38 -4.54 -2.25
N GLU A 134 19.36 -4.83 -0.94
CA GLU A 134 18.39 -5.72 -0.31
C GLU A 134 16.96 -5.17 -0.30
N LEU A 135 16.81 -3.84 -0.33
CA LEU A 135 15.50 -3.19 -0.38
C LEU A 135 15.09 -2.79 -1.80
N VAL A 136 15.95 -2.95 -2.80
CA VAL A 136 15.60 -2.63 -4.18
C VAL A 136 14.52 -3.61 -4.67
N ASP A 137 13.36 -3.07 -5.01
CA ASP A 137 12.23 -3.87 -5.46
C ASP A 137 12.44 -4.39 -6.89
N ASN A 138 12.31 -5.70 -7.09
CA ASN A 138 12.36 -6.30 -8.43
C ASN A 138 10.97 -6.46 -9.05
N GLN A 139 9.95 -6.57 -8.21
CA GLN A 139 8.55 -6.69 -8.59
C GLN A 139 7.68 -5.75 -7.77
N PHE A 140 6.65 -5.23 -8.41
CA PHE A 140 5.66 -4.32 -7.85
C PHE A 140 4.27 -4.91 -8.03
N MET A 141 3.48 -4.87 -6.97
CA MET A 141 2.06 -5.21 -7.00
C MET A 141 1.25 -3.93 -7.18
N VAL A 142 0.42 -3.89 -8.22
CA VAL A 142 -0.50 -2.78 -8.48
C VAL A 142 -1.93 -3.28 -8.29
N VAL A 143 -2.69 -2.62 -7.42
CA VAL A 143 -4.08 -2.95 -7.14
C VAL A 143 -4.97 -1.79 -7.55
N CYS A 144 -6.00 -2.06 -8.36
CA CYS A 144 -6.98 -1.06 -8.80
C CYS A 144 -8.37 -1.67 -9.00
N ASP A 145 -9.39 -0.82 -9.20
CA ASP A 145 -10.74 -1.27 -9.53
C ASP A 145 -10.84 -1.68 -11.01
N ASP A 146 -11.15 -2.95 -11.26
CA ASP A 146 -11.24 -3.51 -12.61
C ASP A 146 -12.35 -2.85 -13.45
N ARG A 147 -13.37 -2.25 -12.82
CA ARG A 147 -14.49 -1.64 -13.56
C ARG A 147 -14.07 -0.44 -14.38
N PHE A 148 -13.07 0.32 -13.92
CA PHE A 148 -12.71 1.60 -14.50
C PHE A 148 -11.34 1.60 -15.14
N ILE A 149 -10.40 0.82 -14.62
CA ILE A 149 -9.00 0.90 -15.01
C ILE A 149 -8.45 -0.48 -15.32
N ARG A 150 -7.54 -0.52 -16.29
CA ARG A 150 -6.64 -1.64 -16.52
C ARG A 150 -5.21 -1.14 -16.69
N ILE A 151 -4.26 -2.01 -16.37
CA ILE A 151 -2.84 -1.79 -16.68
C ILE A 151 -2.53 -2.48 -18.00
N ILE A 152 -1.90 -1.76 -18.93
CA ILE A 152 -1.51 -2.32 -20.24
C ILE A 152 -0.26 -3.18 -20.07
N GLY A 153 -0.22 -4.33 -20.74
CA GLY A 153 0.96 -5.20 -20.78
C GLY A 153 1.08 -6.21 -19.64
N SER A 154 0.09 -6.28 -18.75
CA SER A 154 0.02 -7.29 -17.68
C SER A 154 -1.40 -7.84 -17.52
N THR A 155 -1.51 -9.11 -17.13
CA THR A 155 -2.79 -9.78 -16.89
C THR A 155 -3.13 -9.78 -15.40
N PRO A 156 -4.31 -9.27 -15.00
CA PRO A 156 -4.67 -9.20 -13.59
C PRO A 156 -5.21 -10.53 -13.05
N VAL A 157 -5.06 -10.71 -11.74
CA VAL A 157 -5.93 -11.59 -10.93
C VAL A 157 -7.02 -10.74 -10.32
N ILE A 158 -8.29 -11.13 -10.53
CA ILE A 158 -9.45 -10.36 -10.09
C ILE A 158 -10.15 -11.09 -8.94
N ASP A 159 -10.33 -10.39 -7.82
CA ASP A 159 -11.07 -10.91 -6.67
C ASP A 159 -12.59 -10.69 -6.79
N ARG A 160 -13.39 -11.33 -5.93
CA ARG A 160 -14.86 -11.21 -5.85
C ARG A 160 -15.35 -9.77 -5.74
N ASN A 161 -14.56 -8.88 -5.14
CA ASN A 161 -14.87 -7.45 -5.02
C ASN A 161 -14.53 -6.63 -6.28
N ARG A 162 -14.11 -7.28 -7.37
CA ARG A 162 -13.65 -6.66 -8.63
C ARG A 162 -12.41 -5.77 -8.47
N MET A 163 -11.57 -6.09 -7.50
CA MET A 163 -10.22 -5.51 -7.41
C MET A 163 -9.28 -6.34 -8.28
N ALA A 164 -8.64 -5.69 -9.24
CA ALA A 164 -7.63 -6.28 -10.10
C ALA A 164 -6.24 -6.07 -9.49
N SER A 165 -5.50 -7.17 -9.32
CA SER A 165 -4.11 -7.16 -8.86
C SER A 165 -3.18 -7.54 -10.01
N TYR A 166 -2.22 -6.68 -10.30
CA TYR A 166 -1.20 -6.85 -11.34
C TYR A 166 0.17 -7.00 -10.70
N ILE A 167 1.00 -7.87 -11.25
CA ILE A 167 2.41 -7.96 -10.89
C ILE A 167 3.20 -7.41 -12.06
N LEU A 168 4.02 -6.39 -11.78
CA LEU A 168 4.89 -5.73 -12.75
C LEU A 168 6.33 -5.93 -12.33
N THR A 169 7.21 -6.18 -13.29
CA THR A 169 8.66 -6.18 -13.07
C THR A 169 9.20 -4.76 -13.15
N ARG A 170 10.29 -4.48 -12.43
CA ARG A 170 10.97 -3.19 -12.52
C ARG A 170 11.46 -2.89 -13.94
N ASP A 171 11.62 -1.61 -14.24
CA ASP A 171 12.25 -1.14 -15.48
C ASP A 171 13.78 -1.33 -15.42
N GLY A 172 14.43 -1.23 -16.58
CA GLY A 172 15.90 -1.26 -16.68
C GLY A 172 16.59 0.00 -16.13
N SER A 173 15.84 1.09 -15.93
CA SER A 173 16.33 2.32 -15.31
C SER A 173 16.32 2.25 -13.79
N THR A 174 17.19 3.02 -13.16
CA THR A 174 17.21 3.21 -11.70
C THR A 174 16.95 4.66 -11.35
N SER A 175 16.46 4.91 -10.13
CA SER A 175 16.38 6.28 -9.59
C SER A 175 17.79 6.85 -9.39
N SER A 176 17.90 8.16 -9.19
CA SER A 176 19.18 8.84 -8.90
C SER A 176 19.89 8.30 -7.66
N GLN A 177 19.16 7.63 -6.77
CA GLN A 177 19.65 7.02 -5.53
C GLN A 177 19.83 5.49 -5.69
N GLY A 178 19.84 4.94 -6.90
CA GLY A 178 20.02 3.50 -7.13
C GLY A 178 18.79 2.63 -6.83
N GLY A 179 17.62 3.25 -6.59
CA GLY A 179 16.36 2.54 -6.36
C GLY A 179 15.72 2.03 -7.64
N ALA A 180 14.80 1.07 -7.50
CA ALA A 180 14.03 0.58 -8.63
C ALA A 180 13.02 1.61 -9.14
N THR A 181 12.76 1.58 -10.45
CA THR A 181 11.66 2.34 -11.06
C THR A 181 10.72 1.39 -11.79
N VAL A 182 9.42 1.71 -11.86
CA VAL A 182 8.45 0.95 -12.64
C VAL A 182 7.50 1.88 -13.39
N SER A 183 7.33 1.62 -14.68
CA SER A 183 6.46 2.37 -15.57
C SER A 183 5.12 1.66 -15.70
N ILE A 184 4.07 2.28 -15.16
CA ILE A 184 2.72 1.74 -15.09
C ILE A 184 1.88 2.43 -16.17
N ALA A 185 1.60 1.72 -17.26
CA ALA A 185 0.72 2.20 -18.32
C ALA A 185 -0.75 2.03 -17.92
N VAL A 186 -1.33 3.07 -17.32
CA VAL A 186 -2.71 3.11 -16.84
C VAL A 186 -3.64 3.44 -18.01
N ASN A 187 -4.68 2.63 -18.20
CA ASN A 187 -5.72 2.86 -19.20
C ASN A 187 -7.12 2.84 -18.58
N ALA A 188 -7.87 3.92 -18.79
CA ALA A 188 -9.30 3.93 -18.53
C ALA A 188 -10.01 2.98 -19.51
N LYS A 189 -10.84 2.07 -18.98
CA LYS A 189 -11.73 1.23 -19.80
C LYS A 189 -12.83 2.09 -20.43
N ALA A 190 -13.57 1.54 -21.38
CA ALA A 190 -14.74 2.21 -21.92
C ALA A 190 -15.80 2.31 -20.81
N ILE A 191 -16.12 3.54 -20.39
CA ILE A 191 -17.12 3.84 -19.36
C ILE A 191 -18.36 4.40 -20.04
N THR A 192 -19.53 3.85 -19.71
CA THR A 192 -20.81 4.31 -20.25
C THR A 192 -21.40 5.45 -19.43
N ASP A 193 -22.33 6.19 -20.02
CA ASP A 193 -23.04 7.28 -19.35
C ASP A 193 -23.79 6.83 -18.10
N ALA A 194 -24.37 5.63 -18.12
CA ALA A 194 -25.01 5.04 -16.95
C ALA A 194 -24.02 4.82 -15.80
N GLN A 195 -22.78 4.40 -16.10
CA GLN A 195 -21.74 4.23 -15.09
C GLN A 195 -21.30 5.57 -14.49
N PHE A 196 -21.26 6.65 -15.28
CA PHE A 196 -21.04 8.01 -14.76
C PHE A 196 -22.17 8.49 -13.85
N LEU A 197 -23.43 8.14 -14.13
CA LEU A 197 -24.53 8.49 -13.24
C LEU A 197 -24.43 7.78 -11.88
N ILE A 198 -24.06 6.49 -11.88
CA ILE A 198 -23.98 5.65 -10.68
C ILE A 198 -22.71 5.95 -9.88
N PHE A 199 -21.55 5.95 -10.52
CA PHE A 199 -20.23 6.01 -9.86
C PHE A 199 -19.57 7.38 -9.94
N GLY A 200 -20.17 8.33 -10.66
CA GLY A 200 -19.66 9.70 -10.74
C GLY A 200 -19.83 10.45 -9.42
N GLN A 201 -18.97 11.44 -9.20
CA GLN A 201 -18.96 12.23 -7.97
C GLN A 201 -20.33 12.89 -7.73
N PRO A 202 -20.77 13.04 -6.46
CA PRO A 202 -22.05 13.66 -6.13
C PRO A 202 -22.23 15.06 -6.75
N ASN A 203 -21.15 15.85 -6.77
CA ASN A 203 -21.16 17.24 -7.25
C ASN A 203 -20.72 17.39 -8.71
N ALA A 204 -20.23 16.32 -9.35
CA ALA A 204 -19.72 16.31 -10.71
C ALA A 204 -19.84 14.90 -11.31
N LYS A 205 -21.04 14.57 -11.81
CA LYS A 205 -21.35 13.24 -12.38
C LYS A 205 -20.52 12.91 -13.62
N THR A 206 -19.84 13.88 -14.21
CA THR A 206 -18.90 13.71 -15.32
C THR A 206 -17.53 13.19 -14.89
N ILE A 207 -17.25 13.03 -13.59
CA ILE A 207 -15.95 12.61 -13.07
C ILE A 207 -16.14 11.36 -12.22
N ILE A 208 -15.33 10.32 -12.49
CA ILE A 208 -15.18 9.14 -11.63
C ILE A 208 -13.80 9.17 -11.01
N ARG A 209 -13.72 8.95 -9.69
CA ARG A 209 -12.44 8.79 -8.99
C ARG A 209 -12.26 7.36 -8.53
N THR A 210 -11.10 6.80 -8.79
CA THR A 210 -10.70 5.49 -8.28
C THR A 210 -9.27 5.57 -7.76
N VAL A 211 -8.92 4.71 -6.82
CA VAL A 211 -7.59 4.69 -6.18
C VAL A 211 -6.80 3.52 -6.74
N LEU A 212 -5.55 3.79 -7.09
CA LEU A 212 -4.55 2.77 -7.38
C LEU A 212 -3.56 2.73 -6.24
N ARG A 213 -3.24 1.52 -5.78
CA ARG A 213 -2.18 1.27 -4.81
C ARG A 213 -1.05 0.53 -5.50
N VAL A 214 0.17 1.00 -5.29
CA VAL A 214 1.39 0.34 -5.75
C VAL A 214 2.19 -0.07 -4.53
N THR A 215 2.62 -1.32 -4.46
CA THR A 215 3.37 -1.89 -3.34
C THR A 215 4.62 -2.61 -3.85
N GLY A 216 5.78 -2.31 -3.26
CA GLY A 216 7.03 -3.03 -3.50
C GLY A 216 7.04 -4.37 -2.78
N MET A 217 7.43 -5.44 -3.48
CA MET A 217 7.39 -6.78 -2.90
C MET A 217 8.55 -7.08 -1.93
N SER A 218 9.68 -6.37 -2.05
CA SER A 218 10.84 -6.54 -1.17
C SER A 218 10.86 -5.48 -0.07
N SER A 219 10.66 -4.21 -0.44
CA SER A 219 10.72 -3.10 0.51
C SER A 219 9.47 -2.95 1.37
N GLY A 220 8.33 -3.46 0.92
CA GLY A 220 7.03 -3.21 1.53
C GLY A 220 6.54 -1.77 1.40
N ALA A 221 7.31 -0.87 0.77
CA ALA A 221 6.91 0.49 0.52
C ALA A 221 5.63 0.50 -0.33
N SER A 222 4.73 1.42 -0.05
CA SER A 222 3.51 1.57 -0.83
C SER A 222 3.17 3.03 -1.09
N VAL A 223 2.49 3.28 -2.19
CA VAL A 223 1.96 4.59 -2.54
C VAL A 223 0.59 4.45 -3.18
N ASP A 224 -0.31 5.32 -2.72
CA ASP A 224 -1.66 5.44 -3.25
C ASP A 224 -1.78 6.72 -4.07
N PHE A 225 -2.36 6.60 -5.26
CA PHE A 225 -2.72 7.75 -6.08
C PHE A 225 -4.10 7.59 -6.68
N VAL A 226 -4.76 8.71 -6.92
CA VAL A 226 -6.13 8.77 -7.44
C VAL A 226 -6.08 8.90 -8.95
N ALA A 227 -6.80 8.05 -9.67
CA ALA A 227 -7.12 8.28 -11.06
C ALA A 227 -8.48 8.97 -11.17
N SER A 228 -8.47 10.17 -11.74
CA SER A 228 -9.65 10.97 -12.05
C SER A 228 -10.00 10.81 -13.52
N ILE A 229 -11.09 10.09 -13.80
CA ILE A 229 -11.55 9.82 -15.16
C ILE A 229 -12.68 10.80 -15.49
N THR A 230 -12.42 11.67 -16.47
CA THR A 230 -13.38 12.67 -16.94
C THR A 230 -14.10 12.17 -18.18
N LYS A 231 -15.43 12.33 -18.18
CA LYS A 231 -16.26 12.14 -19.36
C LYS A 231 -15.90 13.22 -20.37
N ASN A 232 -15.41 12.82 -21.54
CA ASN A 232 -15.30 13.74 -22.67
C ASN A 232 -16.72 14.08 -23.16
N ALA A 233 -16.92 15.35 -23.52
CA ALA A 233 -18.16 15.84 -24.13
C ALA A 233 -18.44 15.17 -25.47
#